data_AF-A0ABD5YRP4-F1
#
_entry.id   AF-A0ABD5YRP4-F1
#
_cell.length_a   1.000
_cell.length_b   1.000
_cell.length_c   1.000
_cell.angle_alpha   90.00
_cell.angle_beta   90.00
_cell.angle_gamma   90.00
#
_symmetry.space_group_name_H-M   'P 1'
#
loop_
_entity.id
_entity.type
_entity.pdbx_description
1 polymer ?
#
loop_
_entity_poly.entity_id
_entity_poly.type
_entity_poly.pdbx_seq_one_letter_code
_entity_poly.pdbx_strand_id
1 'polypeptide(L)'
;MTENEHTSTTPTASENRQIDSLVEQVITTVSSWPAVVVGKGQFNSTTFQIGQPDEARRQSEIGHVHQHPWGLVDISYPQSLREQLLVEGHTEKHHVVPERATTFALESEDDIEQAVFLLRLSYLYHVSSLDRETDTDEQVEIMDLDVAAEISKLQLSDELHTVVTGLISVE
;
A
#
# COMPACT_ATOMS: atom_id res chain seq x y z
N MET A 1 5.87 -3.54 45.85
CA MET A 1 6.25 -2.78 44.64
C MET A 1 6.13 -3.77 43.51
N THR A 2 5.10 -3.62 42.69
CA THR A 2 4.72 -4.59 41.65
C THR A 2 5.55 -4.35 40.40
N GLU A 3 6.33 -5.36 40.02
CA GLU A 3 7.01 -5.43 38.73
C GLU A 3 5.96 -5.75 37.65
N ASN A 4 5.80 -4.87 36.67
CA ASN A 4 5.01 -5.12 35.47
C ASN A 4 5.85 -5.97 34.52
N GLU A 5 5.56 -7.27 34.47
CA GLU A 5 6.07 -8.17 33.42
C GLU A 5 5.43 -7.77 32.09
N HIS A 6 6.21 -7.08 31.23
CA HIS A 6 5.90 -7.00 29.81
C HIS A 6 6.19 -8.38 29.22
N THR A 7 5.14 -9.19 29.05
CA THR A 7 5.24 -10.46 28.32
C THR A 7 5.43 -10.15 26.83
N SER A 8 6.69 -10.08 26.40
CA SER A 8 7.05 -10.28 25.00
C SER A 8 6.81 -11.77 24.67
N THR A 9 5.58 -12.10 24.30
CA THR A 9 5.24 -13.46 23.88
C THR A 9 5.71 -13.65 22.44
N THR A 10 6.71 -14.50 22.24
CA THR A 10 7.12 -14.93 20.90
C THR A 10 5.92 -15.59 20.20
N PRO A 11 5.55 -15.17 18.97
CA PRO A 11 4.41 -15.77 18.28
C PRO A 11 4.65 -17.25 18.02
N THR A 12 3.60 -18.05 18.20
CA THR A 12 3.61 -19.49 18.00
C THR A 12 3.80 -19.85 16.54
N ALA A 13 4.24 -21.08 16.26
CA ALA A 13 4.36 -21.59 14.89
C ALA A 13 3.01 -21.61 14.13
N SER A 14 1.86 -21.59 14.84
CA SER A 14 0.54 -21.50 14.21
C SER A 14 0.21 -20.06 13.81
N GLU A 15 0.48 -19.09 14.69
CA GLU A 15 0.27 -17.67 14.42
C GLU A 15 1.18 -17.18 13.28
N ASN A 16 2.45 -17.61 13.24
CA ASN A 16 3.34 -17.28 12.14
C ASN A 16 2.81 -17.81 10.79
N ARG A 17 2.28 -19.04 10.76
CA ARG A 17 1.67 -19.60 9.53
C ARG A 17 0.41 -18.85 9.11
N GLN A 18 -0.38 -18.38 10.08
CA GLN A 18 -1.56 -17.57 9.78
C GLN A 18 -1.15 -16.24 9.16
N ILE A 19 -0.22 -15.51 9.77
CA ILE A 19 0.30 -14.24 9.24
C ILE A 19 0.84 -14.43 7.82
N ASP A 20 1.66 -15.46 7.60
CA ASP A 20 2.19 -15.76 6.27
C ASP A 20 1.06 -16.01 5.24
N SER A 21 -0.01 -16.69 5.64
CA SER A 21 -1.18 -16.93 4.78
C SER A 21 -1.98 -15.66 4.47
N LEU A 22 -2.08 -14.71 5.42
CA LEU A 22 -2.71 -13.42 5.17
C LEU A 22 -1.88 -12.58 4.20
N VAL A 23 -0.56 -12.51 4.45
CA VAL A 23 0.40 -11.78 3.63
C VAL A 23 0.45 -12.32 2.21
N GLU A 24 0.45 -13.64 2.03
CA GLU A 24 0.45 -14.26 0.70
C GLU A 24 -0.80 -13.92 -0.12
N GLN A 25 -1.97 -13.79 0.53
CA GLN A 25 -3.20 -13.36 -0.15
C GLN A 25 -3.13 -11.90 -0.60
N VAL A 26 -2.55 -11.02 0.23
CA VAL A 26 -2.29 -9.63 -0.16
C VAL A 26 -1.30 -9.59 -1.34
N ILE A 27 -0.19 -10.33 -1.28
CA ILE A 27 0.80 -10.41 -2.36
C ILE A 27 0.16 -10.90 -3.65
N THR A 28 -0.62 -11.99 -3.59
CA THR A 28 -1.30 -12.58 -4.74
C THR A 28 -2.26 -11.58 -5.39
N THR A 29 -3.03 -10.86 -4.56
CA THR A 29 -4.00 -9.87 -5.06
C THR A 29 -3.29 -8.69 -5.72
N VAL A 30 -2.30 -8.11 -5.05
CA VAL A 30 -1.63 -6.88 -5.50
C VAL A 30 -0.73 -7.13 -6.70
N SER A 31 -0.06 -8.28 -6.75
CA SER A 31 0.77 -8.68 -7.90
C SER A 31 -0.02 -8.96 -9.18
N SER A 32 -1.34 -9.18 -9.06
CA SER A 32 -2.23 -9.35 -10.22
C SER A 32 -2.61 -8.03 -10.90
N TRP A 33 -2.32 -6.90 -10.26
CA TRP A 33 -2.67 -5.59 -10.83
C TRP A 33 -1.75 -5.24 -12.01
N PRO A 34 -2.28 -4.54 -13.03
CA PRO A 34 -1.49 -4.12 -14.18
C PRO A 34 -0.21 -3.38 -13.79
N ALA A 35 0.89 -3.73 -14.45
CA ALA A 35 2.20 -3.10 -14.27
C ALA A 35 2.81 -3.16 -12.85
N VAL A 36 2.25 -3.97 -11.95
CA VAL A 36 2.87 -4.20 -10.63
C VAL A 36 4.04 -5.17 -10.76
N VAL A 37 5.18 -4.74 -10.24
CA VAL A 37 6.39 -5.55 -10.11
C VAL A 37 6.60 -5.86 -8.63
N VAL A 38 6.81 -7.15 -8.33
CA VAL A 38 7.07 -7.62 -6.98
C VAL A 38 8.58 -7.75 -6.75
N GLY A 39 9.06 -7.14 -5.68
CA GLY A 39 10.46 -7.17 -5.25
C GLY A 39 10.62 -7.70 -3.83
N LYS A 40 11.86 -8.07 -3.49
CA LYS A 40 12.23 -8.40 -2.10
C LYS A 40 12.74 -7.14 -1.40
N GLY A 41 12.10 -6.77 -0.30
CA GLY A 41 12.51 -5.65 0.54
C GLY A 41 13.41 -6.06 1.70
N GLN A 42 13.71 -5.09 2.56
CA GLN A 42 14.44 -5.31 3.81
C GLN A 42 13.48 -5.85 4.88
N PHE A 43 14.03 -6.49 5.93
CA PHE A 43 13.23 -6.97 7.07
C PHE A 43 12.11 -7.95 6.70
N ASN A 44 12.40 -8.90 5.82
CA ASN A 44 11.45 -9.93 5.39
C ASN A 44 10.15 -9.33 4.84
N SER A 45 10.30 -8.32 3.99
CA SER A 45 9.18 -7.69 3.30
C SER A 45 9.17 -8.05 1.82
N THR A 46 7.97 -7.99 1.26
CA THR A 46 7.71 -8.00 -0.18
C THR A 46 7.30 -6.60 -0.59
N THR A 47 8.03 -5.99 -1.53
CA THR A 47 7.77 -4.64 -2.04
C THR A 47 6.94 -4.69 -3.30
N PHE A 48 5.95 -3.82 -3.42
CA PHE A 48 5.17 -3.61 -4.62
C PHE A 48 5.61 -2.31 -5.28
N GLN A 49 5.98 -2.40 -6.55
CA GLN A 49 6.43 -1.26 -7.33
C GLN A 49 5.63 -1.16 -8.63
N ILE A 50 5.54 0.04 -9.18
CA ILE A 50 4.95 0.30 -10.49
C ILE A 50 5.91 1.10 -11.36
N GLY A 51 6.03 0.72 -12.62
CA GLY A 51 6.87 1.38 -13.60
C GLY A 51 7.15 0.47 -14.80
N GLN A 52 7.87 0.97 -15.79
CA GLN A 52 8.21 0.15 -16.96
C GLN A 52 9.23 -0.94 -16.59
N PRO A 53 9.07 -2.18 -17.09
CA PRO A 53 10.00 -3.27 -16.82
C PRO A 53 11.45 -2.94 -17.19
N ASP A 54 11.65 -2.16 -18.25
CA ASP A 54 12.97 -1.83 -18.80
C ASP A 54 13.58 -0.54 -18.23
N GLU A 55 12.82 0.21 -17.39
CA GLU A 55 13.28 1.47 -16.79
C GLU A 55 13.24 1.43 -15.26
N ALA A 56 14.09 0.60 -14.66
CA ALA A 56 14.21 0.45 -13.20
C ALA A 56 14.41 1.78 -12.42
N ARG A 57 14.88 2.86 -13.07
CA ARG A 57 15.03 4.18 -12.44
C ARG A 57 13.72 4.98 -12.30
N ARG A 58 12.64 4.54 -12.95
CA ARG A 58 11.32 5.18 -12.90
C ARG A 58 10.29 4.36 -12.12
N GLN A 59 10.73 3.34 -11.38
CA GLN A 59 9.82 2.57 -10.55
C GLN A 59 9.47 3.34 -9.27
N SER A 60 8.18 3.52 -9.04
CA SER A 60 7.64 4.08 -7.81
C SER A 60 7.15 2.97 -6.90
N GLU A 61 7.41 3.08 -5.60
CA GLU A 61 6.94 2.11 -4.62
C GLU A 61 5.48 2.39 -4.26
N ILE A 62 4.61 1.41 -4.47
CA ILE A 62 3.21 1.44 -4.05
C ILE A 62 3.12 1.24 -2.53
N GLY A 63 3.94 0.34 -2.00
CA GLY A 63 4.03 -0.02 -0.59
C GLY A 63 4.72 -1.37 -0.43
N HIS A 64 4.79 -1.88 0.79
CA HIS A 64 5.35 -3.19 1.07
C HIS A 64 4.64 -3.88 2.22
N VAL A 65 4.76 -5.20 2.26
CA VAL A 65 4.19 -6.03 3.32
C VAL A 65 5.28 -6.88 3.98
N HIS A 66 5.36 -6.80 5.30
CA HIS A 66 6.22 -7.62 6.14
C HIS A 66 5.55 -8.97 6.44
N GLN A 67 6.27 -10.06 6.20
CA GLN A 67 5.86 -11.40 6.64
C GLN A 67 5.95 -11.56 8.17
N HIS A 68 5.75 -12.79 8.66
CA HIS A 68 5.94 -13.11 10.06
C HIS A 68 7.31 -12.59 10.59
N PRO A 69 7.37 -12.20 11.87
CA PRO A 69 6.28 -12.19 12.86
C PRO A 69 5.37 -10.96 12.81
N TRP A 70 5.51 -10.07 11.82
CA TRP A 70 4.88 -8.75 11.87
C TRP A 70 3.52 -8.66 11.19
N GLY A 71 3.40 -9.13 9.95
CA GLY A 71 2.15 -8.98 9.19
C GLY A 71 1.77 -7.50 8.99
N LEU A 72 2.75 -6.62 8.74
CA LEU A 72 2.53 -5.19 8.61
C LEU A 72 2.54 -4.75 7.15
N VAL A 73 1.59 -3.92 6.75
CA VAL A 73 1.55 -3.25 5.45
C VAL A 73 1.95 -1.81 5.64
N ASP A 74 3.08 -1.42 5.06
CA ASP A 74 3.65 -0.09 5.16
C ASP A 74 3.54 0.64 3.82
N ILE A 75 3.00 1.87 3.87
CA ILE A 75 2.70 2.65 2.68
C ILE A 75 3.12 4.09 2.88
N SER A 76 3.85 4.63 1.90
CA SER A 76 4.24 6.04 1.87
C SER A 76 3.28 6.82 0.97
N TYR A 77 2.42 7.63 1.58
CA TYR A 77 1.45 8.46 0.86
C TYR A 77 1.90 9.93 0.77
N PRO A 78 1.38 10.70 -0.21
CA PRO A 78 1.36 12.16 -0.13
C PRO A 78 0.76 12.64 1.21
N GLN A 79 1.28 13.74 1.74
CA GLN A 79 0.96 14.21 3.09
C GLN A 79 -0.55 14.34 3.34
N SER A 80 -1.30 14.95 2.42
CA SER A 80 -2.74 15.18 2.58
C SER A 80 -3.54 13.87 2.63
N LEU A 81 -3.21 12.90 1.77
CA LEU A 81 -3.86 11.58 1.75
C LEU A 81 -3.55 10.81 3.04
N ARG A 82 -2.29 10.83 3.46
CA ARG A 82 -1.84 10.21 4.72
C ARG A 82 -2.62 10.76 5.92
N GLU A 83 -2.69 12.07 6.06
CA GLU A 83 -3.37 12.73 7.18
C GLU A 83 -4.85 12.38 7.21
N GLN A 84 -5.51 12.36 6.05
CA GLN A 84 -6.92 12.00 5.98
C GLN A 84 -7.18 10.53 6.34
N LEU A 85 -6.35 9.59 5.84
CA LEU A 85 -6.46 8.17 6.19
C LEU A 85 -6.26 7.93 7.69
N LEU A 86 -5.37 8.69 8.34
CA LEU A 86 -5.18 8.64 9.80
C LEU A 86 -6.37 9.22 10.56
N VAL A 87 -6.96 10.33 10.08
CA VAL A 87 -8.14 10.96 10.69
C VAL A 87 -9.35 10.03 10.64
N GLU A 88 -9.54 9.32 9.54
CA GLU A 88 -10.64 8.36 9.36
C GLU A 88 -10.38 6.99 9.99
N GLY A 89 -9.17 6.75 10.49
CA GLY A 89 -8.83 5.51 11.18
C GLY A 89 -8.64 4.31 10.26
N HIS A 90 -8.36 4.52 8.98
CA HIS A 90 -8.09 3.43 8.02
C HIS A 90 -6.73 2.75 8.25
N THR A 91 -5.80 3.43 8.91
CA THR A 91 -4.42 2.99 9.14
C THR A 91 -3.81 3.76 10.31
N GLU A 92 -2.64 3.34 10.76
CA GLU A 92 -1.92 3.98 11.87
C GLU A 92 -0.64 4.66 11.39
N LYS A 93 -0.06 5.54 12.24
CA LYS A 93 1.23 6.15 11.93
C LYS A 93 2.33 5.10 11.97
N HIS A 94 3.21 5.13 10.96
CA HIS A 94 4.36 4.26 10.97
C HIS A 94 5.29 4.54 12.17
N HIS A 95 5.70 3.50 12.90
CA HIS A 95 6.44 3.67 14.16
C HIS A 95 7.81 4.36 14.01
N VAL A 96 8.56 4.05 12.94
CA VAL A 96 9.90 4.63 12.68
C VAL A 96 9.85 5.95 11.92
N VAL A 97 9.06 6.05 10.86
CA VAL A 97 8.95 7.23 9.99
C VAL A 97 7.50 7.76 9.92
N PRO A 98 6.92 8.17 11.06
CA PRO A 98 5.50 8.54 11.16
C PRO A 98 5.11 9.71 10.26
N GLU A 99 6.09 10.54 9.87
CA GLU A 99 5.89 11.71 9.01
C GLU A 99 5.84 11.40 7.51
N ARG A 100 6.09 10.15 7.11
CA ARG A 100 6.17 9.76 5.69
C ARG A 100 5.33 8.54 5.35
N ALA A 101 5.20 7.61 6.28
CA ALA A 101 4.50 6.36 6.04
C ALA A 101 3.40 6.10 7.07
N THR A 102 2.47 5.25 6.68
CA THR A 102 1.50 4.60 7.57
C THR A 102 1.80 3.12 7.67
N THR A 103 1.25 2.50 8.71
CA THR A 103 1.36 1.06 8.97
C THR A 103 -0.03 0.52 9.24
N PHE A 104 -0.37 -0.63 8.64
CA PHE A 104 -1.60 -1.36 8.89
C PHE A 104 -1.27 -2.83 9.24
N ALA A 105 -1.88 -3.37 10.29
CA ALA A 105 -1.61 -4.73 10.76
C ALA A 105 -2.61 -5.74 10.18
N LEU A 106 -2.10 -6.89 9.75
CA LEU A 106 -2.89 -8.05 9.32
C LEU A 106 -3.02 -9.02 10.50
N GLU A 107 -4.12 -8.94 11.22
CA GLU A 107 -4.39 -9.80 12.39
C GLU A 107 -5.33 -10.97 12.03
N SER A 108 -6.17 -10.77 11.01
CA SER A 108 -7.24 -11.67 10.59
C SER A 108 -7.49 -11.63 9.08
N GLU A 109 -8.34 -12.53 8.59
CA GLU A 109 -8.74 -12.56 7.17
C GLU A 109 -9.54 -11.31 6.77
N ASP A 110 -10.31 -10.73 7.69
CA ASP A 110 -11.10 -9.52 7.45
C ASP A 110 -10.20 -8.30 7.15
N ASP A 111 -8.95 -8.31 7.60
CA ASP A 111 -7.98 -7.24 7.39
C ASP A 111 -7.41 -7.21 5.96
N ILE A 112 -7.57 -8.31 5.20
CA ILE A 112 -7.05 -8.41 3.83
C ILE A 112 -7.71 -7.37 2.93
N GLU A 113 -9.04 -7.22 3.02
CA GLU A 113 -9.77 -6.26 2.18
C GLU A 113 -9.31 -4.82 2.46
N GLN A 114 -9.11 -4.48 3.73
CA GLN A 114 -8.63 -3.15 4.14
C GLN A 114 -7.18 -2.91 3.69
N ALA A 115 -6.29 -3.88 3.82
CA ALA A 115 -4.91 -3.79 3.31
C ALA A 115 -4.86 -3.60 1.79
N VAL A 116 -5.67 -4.37 1.06
CA VAL A 116 -5.79 -4.28 -0.40
C VAL A 116 -6.36 -2.92 -0.82
N PHE A 117 -7.36 -2.40 -0.12
CA PHE A 117 -7.90 -1.06 -0.32
C PHE A 117 -6.82 0.03 -0.18
N LEU A 118 -6.04 -0.02 0.90
CA LEU A 118 -4.96 0.93 1.17
C LEU A 118 -3.89 0.90 0.05
N LEU A 119 -3.45 -0.29 -0.34
CA LEU A 119 -2.50 -0.46 -1.44
C LEU A 119 -3.08 -0.01 -2.78
N ARG A 120 -4.39 -0.20 -3.00
CA ARG A 120 -5.06 0.21 -4.24
C ARG A 120 -5.12 1.72 -4.38
N LEU A 121 -5.34 2.45 -3.29
CA LEU A 121 -5.26 3.91 -3.28
C LEU A 121 -3.86 4.41 -3.69
N SER A 122 -2.82 3.83 -3.10
CA SER A 122 -1.43 4.18 -3.44
C SER A 122 -1.12 3.87 -4.90
N TYR A 123 -1.55 2.69 -5.36
CA TYR A 123 -1.40 2.28 -6.75
C TYR A 123 -2.03 3.28 -7.72
N LEU A 124 -3.29 3.65 -7.52
CA LEU A 124 -4.00 4.60 -8.40
C LEU A 124 -3.34 5.98 -8.42
N TYR A 125 -2.82 6.45 -7.27
CA TYR A 125 -2.02 7.66 -7.21
C TYR A 125 -0.77 7.57 -8.10
N HIS A 126 0.00 6.48 -7.99
CA HIS A 126 1.20 6.31 -8.82
C HIS A 126 0.90 6.11 -10.31
N VAL A 127 -0.17 5.38 -10.66
CA VAL A 127 -0.64 5.25 -12.06
C VAL A 127 -0.92 6.61 -12.66
N SER A 128 -1.67 7.46 -11.94
CA SER A 128 -1.99 8.81 -12.43
C SER A 128 -0.76 9.71 -12.58
N SER A 129 0.31 9.44 -11.83
CA SER A 129 1.56 10.19 -11.94
C SER A 129 2.40 9.74 -13.14
N LEU A 130 2.37 8.46 -13.49
CA LEU A 130 3.13 7.90 -14.62
C LEU A 130 2.58 8.35 -15.98
N ASP A 131 1.26 8.39 -16.14
CA ASP A 131 0.60 8.83 -17.38
C ASP A 131 1.02 10.26 -17.78
N ARG A 132 1.35 11.09 -16.79
CA ARG A 132 1.77 12.49 -16.98
C ARG A 132 3.22 12.64 -17.44
N GLU A 133 4.07 11.64 -17.19
CA GLU A 133 5.51 11.70 -17.50
C GLU A 133 5.86 11.11 -18.89
N THR A 134 4.90 10.48 -19.56
CA THR A 134 5.09 9.72 -20.81
C THR A 134 4.78 10.49 -22.10
N ASP A 135 4.93 11.83 -22.10
CA ASP A 135 4.67 12.75 -23.22
C ASP A 135 5.69 12.65 -24.39
N THR A 136 6.26 11.46 -24.63
CA THR A 136 7.18 11.14 -25.74
C THR A 136 6.55 10.11 -26.67
N ASP A 137 6.67 10.31 -27.99
CA ASP A 137 6.06 9.56 -29.13
C ASP A 137 6.13 8.01 -29.08
N GLU A 138 6.87 7.40 -28.15
CA GLU A 138 6.80 5.97 -27.85
C GLU A 138 5.70 5.72 -26.81
N GLN A 139 4.46 5.75 -27.29
CA GLN A 139 3.26 5.41 -26.53
C GLN A 139 3.42 4.01 -25.93
N VAL A 140 3.62 3.94 -24.62
CA VAL A 140 3.36 2.71 -23.89
C VAL A 140 1.95 2.86 -23.34
N GLU A 141 0.99 2.15 -23.94
CA GLU A 141 -0.30 1.79 -23.31
C GLU A 141 0.02 0.97 -22.04
N ILE A 142 0.59 1.57 -21.00
CA ILE A 142 0.98 0.78 -19.81
C ILE A 142 -0.29 0.26 -19.16
N MET A 143 -1.35 1.08 -19.14
CA MET A 143 -2.63 0.71 -18.54
C MET A 143 -3.77 1.49 -19.20
N ASP A 144 -4.62 0.82 -20.00
CA ASP A 144 -5.97 1.29 -20.35
C ASP A 144 -6.87 1.24 -19.08
N LEU A 145 -6.44 1.98 -18.05
CA LEU A 145 -7.10 2.05 -16.75
C LEU A 145 -7.65 3.45 -16.57
N ASP A 146 -8.97 3.56 -16.60
CA ASP A 146 -9.67 4.78 -16.19
C ASP A 146 -9.54 4.95 -14.67
N VAL A 147 -8.51 5.69 -14.24
CA VAL A 147 -8.20 5.96 -12.83
C VAL A 147 -9.41 6.59 -12.13
N ALA A 148 -10.15 7.48 -12.79
CA ALA A 148 -11.32 8.14 -12.19
C ALA A 148 -12.47 7.14 -11.94
N ALA A 149 -12.72 6.24 -12.89
CA ALA A 149 -13.69 5.16 -12.71
C ALA A 149 -13.27 4.19 -11.61
N GLU A 150 -11.97 3.89 -11.49
CA GLU A 150 -11.46 3.03 -10.42
C GLU A 150 -11.59 3.66 -9.02
N ILE A 151 -11.29 4.95 -8.88
CA ILE A 151 -11.51 5.68 -7.61
C ILE A 151 -12.98 5.62 -7.21
N SER A 152 -13.89 5.77 -8.17
CA SER A 152 -15.34 5.71 -7.93
C SER A 152 -15.78 4.35 -7.37
N LYS A 153 -15.09 3.25 -7.73
CA LYS A 153 -15.36 1.90 -7.20
C LYS A 153 -14.91 1.72 -5.76
N LEU A 154 -13.98 2.54 -5.27
CA LEU A 154 -13.45 2.44 -3.90
C LEU A 154 -14.41 2.98 -2.82
N GLN A 155 -15.52 3.61 -3.21
CA GLN A 155 -16.56 4.10 -2.28
C GLN A 155 -15.97 4.94 -1.13
N LEU A 156 -15.06 5.84 -1.45
CA LEU A 156 -14.40 6.73 -0.48
C LEU A 156 -15.41 7.63 0.22
N SER A 157 -15.08 8.07 1.43
CA SER A 157 -15.75 9.21 2.08
C SER A 157 -15.64 10.46 1.19
N ASP A 158 -16.53 11.44 1.41
CA ASP A 158 -16.51 12.69 0.64
C ASP A 158 -15.16 13.43 0.83
N GLU A 159 -14.61 13.38 2.04
CA GLU A 159 -13.32 13.98 2.39
C GLU A 159 -12.15 13.26 1.69
N LEU A 160 -12.05 11.93 1.78
CA LEU A 160 -11.01 11.17 1.07
C LEU A 160 -11.14 11.32 -0.44
N HIS A 161 -12.36 11.27 -0.98
CA HIS A 161 -12.60 11.47 -2.40
C HIS A 161 -12.08 12.84 -2.86
N THR A 162 -12.35 13.91 -2.09
CA THR A 162 -11.86 15.26 -2.37
C THR A 162 -10.33 15.31 -2.35
N VAL A 163 -9.68 14.70 -1.36
CA VAL A 163 -8.21 14.67 -1.26
C VAL A 163 -7.59 13.89 -2.42
N VAL A 164 -8.11 12.71 -2.74
CA VAL A 164 -7.59 11.83 -3.80
C VAL A 164 -7.77 12.47 -5.17
N THR A 165 -8.98 12.94 -5.49
CA THR A 165 -9.23 13.64 -6.76
C THR A 165 -8.42 14.91 -6.88
N GLY A 166 -8.24 15.65 -5.78
CA GLY A 166 -7.33 16.78 -5.71
C GLY A 166 -5.92 16.41 -6.16
N LEU A 167 -5.31 15.38 -5.55
CA LEU A 167 -3.95 14.93 -5.87
C LEU A 167 -3.78 14.46 -7.32
N ILE A 168 -4.80 13.82 -7.87
CA ILE A 168 -4.77 13.21 -9.22
C ILE A 168 -5.07 14.25 -10.31
N SER A 169 -5.82 15.31 -9.97
CA SER A 169 -6.25 16.33 -10.93
C SER A 169 -5.34 17.57 -11.01
N VAL A 170 -4.29 17.69 -10.18
CA VAL A 170 -3.48 18.93 -10.18
C VAL A 170 -2.62 19.03 -11.44
N GLU A 171 -2.95 20.02 -12.28
CA GLU A 171 -2.21 20.50 -13.46
C GLU A 171 -0.82 21.07 -13.09
#